data_AF-A0A920L840-F1
#
_entry.id   AF-A0A920L840-F1
#
_cell.length_a   1.000
_cell.length_b   1.000
_cell.length_c   1.000
_cell.angle_alpha   90.00
_cell.angle_beta   90.00
_cell.angle_gamma   90.00
#
_symmetry.space_group_name_H-M   'P 1'
#
loop_
_entity.id
_entity.type
_entity.pdbx_description
1 polymer ?
#
loop_
_entity_poly.entity_id
_entity_poly.type
_entity_poly.pdbx_seq_one_letter_code
_entity_poly.pdbx_strand_id
1 'polypeptide(L)' 'MLDDNQKDSARRFINMIDEFYDRKVKIILSADALIEKLCKVTKLESEFKRTESRINEMQQEKYIQMEHRT' A
#
# COMPACT_ATOMS: atom_id res chain seq x y z
N MET A 1 -4.02 12.86 5.21
CA MET A 1 -4.92 12.23 4.21
C MET A 1 -4.50 12.72 2.85
N LEU A 2 -4.42 11.82 1.86
CA LEU A 2 -4.03 12.14 0.48
C LEU A 2 -5.25 12.68 -0.28
N ASP A 3 -5.19 13.93 -0.73
CA ASP A 3 -6.23 14.61 -1.53
C ASP A 3 -5.74 14.92 -2.95
N ASP A 4 -6.57 15.57 -3.77
CA ASP A 4 -6.27 15.84 -5.18
C ASP A 4 -4.98 16.65 -5.39
N ASN A 5 -4.59 17.50 -4.43
CA ASN A 5 -3.31 18.23 -4.49
C ASN A 5 -2.11 17.33 -4.20
N GLN A 6 -2.35 16.17 -3.58
CA GLN A 6 -1.35 15.16 -3.27
C GLN A 6 -1.46 13.92 -4.18
N LYS A 7 -2.19 14.01 -5.29
CA LYS A 7 -2.42 12.90 -6.21
C LYS A 7 -1.12 12.22 -6.67
N ASP A 8 -0.07 12.99 -6.96
CA ASP A 8 1.23 12.44 -7.36
C ASP A 8 1.89 11.66 -6.20
N SER A 9 1.77 12.17 -4.98
CA SER A 9 2.27 11.48 -3.78
C SER A 9 1.46 10.21 -3.49
N ALA A 10 0.14 10.24 -3.68
CA ALA A 10 -0.72 9.06 -3.57
C ALA A 10 -0.32 7.98 -4.58
N ARG A 11 -0.03 8.38 -5.82
CA ARG A 11 0.42 7.48 -6.88
C ARG A 11 1.81 6.91 -6.61
N ARG A 12 2.75 7.72 -6.10
CA ARG A 12 4.05 7.22 -5.64
C ARG A 12 3.93 6.24 -4.48
N PHE A 13 3.04 6.51 -3.53
CA PHE A 13 2.77 5.59 -2.43
C PHE A 13 2.24 4.24 -2.92
N ILE A 14 1.23 4.24 -3.81
CA ILE A 14 0.71 3.02 -4.45
C ILE A 14 1.85 2.25 -5.12
N ASN A 15 2.63 2.92 -5.98
CA ASN A 15 3.73 2.28 -6.72
C ASN A 15 4.79 1.69 -5.78
N MET A 16 5.10 2.36 -4.67
CA MET A 16 6.06 1.88 -3.68
C MET A 16 5.58 0.60 -2.99
N ILE A 17 4.32 0.56 -2.55
CA ILE A 17 3.72 -0.66 -1.97
C ILE A 17 3.68 -1.78 -3.00
N ASP A 18 3.35 -1.45 -4.25
CA ASP A 18 3.28 -2.42 -5.34
C ASP A 18 4.65 -3.09 -5.57
N GLU A 19 5.73 -2.31 -5.62
CA GLU A 19 7.09 -2.83 -5.78
C GLU A 19 7.54 -3.71 -4.60
N PHE A 20 7.24 -3.29 -3.36
CA PHE A 20 7.56 -4.07 -2.17
C PHE A 20 6.78 -5.37 -2.11
N TYR A 21 5.52 -5.33 -2.52
CA TYR A 21 4.67 -6.51 -2.58
C TYR A 21 5.24 -7.53 -3.58
N ASP A 22 5.55 -7.09 -4.80
CA ASP A 22 6.00 -7.95 -5.89
C ASP A 22 7.38 -8.59 -5.58
N ARG A 23 8.26 -7.86 -4.90
CA ARG A 23 9.57 -8.38 -4.43
C ARG A 23 9.52 -9.15 -3.12
N LYS A 24 8.37 -9.21 -2.44
CA LYS A 24 8.23 -9.79 -1.10
C LYS A 24 9.19 -9.13 -0.09
N VAL A 25 9.27 -7.80 -0.14
CA VAL A 25 9.98 -7.00 0.87
C VAL A 25 9.11 -6.92 2.11
N LYS A 26 9.70 -7.21 3.28
CA LYS A 26 9.04 -7.02 4.57
C LYS A 26 9.16 -5.57 4.99
N ILE A 27 8.05 -4.93 5.32
CA ILE A 27 7.99 -3.53 5.73
C ILE A 27 7.25 -3.40 7.06
N ILE A 28 7.61 -2.37 7.83
CA ILE A 28 6.86 -1.92 9.01
C ILE A 28 6.38 -0.52 8.69
N LEU A 29 5.07 -0.29 8.78
CA LEU A 29 4.43 0.99 8.51
C LEU A 29 3.59 1.41 9.72
N SER A 30 3.53 2.71 9.99
CA SER A 30 2.63 3.30 10.98
C SER A 30 1.97 4.54 10.38
N ALA A 31 0.71 4.76 10.70
CA ALA A 31 -0.06 5.90 10.24
C ALA A 31 -1.15 6.28 11.27
N ASP A 32 -1.49 7.57 11.31
CA ASP A 32 -2.53 8.10 12.20
C ASP A 32 -3.97 7.68 11.80
N ALA A 33 -4.12 6.98 10.68
CA ALA A 33 -5.40 6.51 10.17
C ALA A 33 -5.27 5.12 9.56
N LEU A 34 -6.38 4.38 9.55
CA LEU A 34 -6.52 3.12 8.81
C LEU A 34 -6.30 3.36 7.31
N ILE A 35 -5.78 2.34 6.61
CA ILE A 35 -5.47 2.41 5.18
C ILE A 35 -6.71 2.80 4.33
N GLU A 36 -7.88 2.26 4.67
CA GLU A 36 -9.20 2.59 4.10
C GLU A 36 -9.49 4.10 4.07
N LYS A 37 -8.95 4.84 5.05
CA LYS A 37 -9.17 6.26 5.25
C LYS A 37 -8.00 7.11 4.75
N LEU A 38 -6.93 6.51 4.23
CA LEU A 38 -5.71 7.24 3.90
C LEU A 38 -5.81 8.01 2.57
N CYS A 39 -6.63 7.52 1.62
CA CYS A 39 -6.85 8.13 0.31
C CYS A 39 -8.25 8.74 0.19
N LYS A 40 -8.31 10.02 -0.16
CA LYS A 40 -9.53 10.73 -0.53
C LYS A 40 -9.57 11.10 -2.02
N VAL A 41 -8.60 10.62 -2.80
CA VAL A 41 -8.53 10.86 -4.24
C VAL A 41 -9.46 9.89 -4.96
N THR A 42 -10.66 10.34 -5.34
CA THR A 42 -11.67 9.50 -6.01
C THR A 42 -11.13 8.87 -7.30
N LYS A 43 -10.27 9.59 -8.04
CA LYS A 43 -9.65 9.09 -9.28
C LYS A 43 -8.67 7.91 -9.07
N LEU A 44 -8.25 7.63 -7.84
CA LEU A 44 -7.32 6.56 -7.50
C LEU A 44 -7.97 5.49 -6.61
N GLU A 45 -9.29 5.53 -6.42
CA GLU A 45 -10.01 4.66 -5.48
C GLU A 45 -9.80 3.18 -5.79
N SER A 46 -9.82 2.80 -7.08
CA SER A 46 -9.63 1.42 -7.51
C SER A 46 -8.22 0.90 -7.24
N GLU A 47 -7.21 1.73 -7.49
CA GLU A 47 -5.82 1.41 -7.24
C GLU A 47 -5.54 1.35 -5.74
N PHE A 48 -6.13 2.27 -4.97
CA PHE A 48 -5.96 2.30 -3.53
C PHE A 48 -6.58 1.08 -2.84
N LYS A 49 -7.73 0.60 -3.31
CA LYS A 49 -8.36 -0.65 -2.81
C LYS A 49 -7.48 -1.88 -3.06
N ARG A 50 -6.77 -1.92 -4.20
CA ARG A 50 -5.77 -2.96 -4.48
C ARG A 50 -4.57 -2.83 -3.53
N THR A 51 -4.06 -1.62 -3.33
CA THR A 51 -2.96 -1.35 -2.39
C THR A 51 -3.32 -1.74 -0.95
N GLU A 52 -4.56 -1.47 -0.52
CA GLU A 52 -5.08 -1.92 0.77
C GLU A 52 -5.05 -3.45 0.90
N SER A 53 -5.54 -4.17 -0.11
CA SER A 53 -5.55 -5.64 -0.08
C SER A 53 -4.13 -6.19 0.05
N ARG A 54 -3.17 -5.62 -0.70
CA ARG A 54 -1.74 -5.97 -0.61
C ARG A 54 -1.19 -5.74 0.80
N ILE A 55 -1.45 -4.57 1.39
CA ILE A 55 -1.00 -4.25 2.76
C ILE A 55 -1.60 -5.23 3.78
N ASN A 56 -2.87 -5.60 3.63
CA ASN A 56 -3.52 -6.58 4.51
C ASN A 56 -2.91 -7.97 4.36
N GLU A 57 -2.57 -8.39 3.14
CA GLU A 57 -1.85 -9.65 2.90
C GLU A 57 -0.44 -9.62 3.50
N MET A 58 0.29 -8.51 3.36
CA MET A 58 1.65 -8.32 3.89
C MET A 58 1.72 -8.40 5.42
N GLN A 59 0.62 -8.14 6.12
CA GLN A 59 0.52 -8.26 7.59
C GLN A 59 0.33 -9.71 8.05
N GLN A 60 -0.04 -10.64 7.16
CA GLN A 60 -0.30 -12.03 7.56
C GLN A 60 1.01 -12.81 7.74
N GLU A 61 1.06 -13.72 8.72
CA GLU A 61 2.23 -14.58 8.97
C GLU A 61 2.67 -15.35 7.72
N LYS A 62 1.70 -15.81 6.92
CA LYS A 62 1.95 -16.53 5.66
C LYS A 62 2.80 -15.72 4.68
N TYR A 63 2.65 -14.39 4.67
CA TYR A 63 3.42 -13.50 3.80
C TYR A 63 4.83 -13.29 4.35
N ILE A 64 4.96 -13.13 5.67
CA ILE A 64 6.25 -12.98 6.37
C ILE A 64 7.13 -14.23 6.18
N GLN A 65 6.52 -15.41 6.05
CA GLN A 65 7.22 -16.66 5.81
C GLN A 65 7.67 -16.86 4.35
N MET A 66 7.22 -16.01 3.41
CA MET A 66 7.65 -16.13 2.02
C MET A 66 9.12 -15.70 1.85
N GLU A 67 9.85 -16.47 1.04
CA GLU A 67 11.20 -16.08 0.62
C GLU A 67 11.16 -14.82 -0.25
N HIS A 68 12.13 -13.93 -0.03
CA HIS A 68 12.32 -12.72 -0.82
C HIS A 68 12.57 -13.06 -2.29
N ARG A 69 11.94 -12.34 -3.23
CA ARG A 69 12.18 -12.54 -4.67
C ARG A 69 13.20 -11.51 -5.16
N THR A 70 14.43 -11.98 -5.40
CA THR A 70 15.50 -11.27 -6.12
C THR A 70 15.33 -11.33 -7.62
#